data_AF-A0A7V4KT69-F1
#
_entry.id   AF-A0A7V4KT69-F1
#
_cell.length_a   1.000
_cell.length_b   1.000
_cell.length_c   1.000
_cell.angle_alpha   90.00
_cell.angle_beta   90.00
_cell.angle_gamma   90.00
#
_symmetry.space_group_name_H-M   'P 1'
#
loop_
_entity.id
_entity.type
_entity.pdbx_description
1 polymer ?
#
loop_
_entity_poly.entity_id
_entity_poly.type
_entity_poly.pdbx_seq_one_letter_code
_entity_poly.pdbx_strand_id
1 'polypeptide(L)'
;MVLSLTALVELFGAFSFGILAYRFWQVFNERKSFIPRLLFYFVGTLAFYFFFDSFLILFFAGNSFALKLSVIYGVFFQSLACAFLAYLSIYILNPKINPIFGFLFIFILGSIAILIAIFTPFFPSLKSIGQIKVVNWDLPLPIGLLQSLIF
;
A
#
# COMPACT_ATOMS: atom_id res chain seq x y z
N MET A 1 -1.01 14.18 19.11
CA MET A 1 -0.02 13.40 18.35
C MET A 1 0.45 12.24 19.21
N VAL A 2 0.52 11.05 18.63
CA VAL A 2 1.07 9.88 19.31
C VAL A 2 2.19 9.32 18.47
N LEU A 3 3.42 9.42 18.97
CA LEU A 3 4.56 8.78 18.32
C LEU A 3 4.49 7.27 18.63
N SER A 4 4.03 6.49 17.66
CA SER A 4 4.06 5.03 17.72
C SER A 4 5.24 4.52 16.89
N LEU A 5 5.74 3.33 17.21
CA LEU A 5 6.77 2.69 16.40
C LEU A 5 6.25 2.45 14.97
N THR A 6 4.98 2.07 14.83
CA THR A 6 4.32 1.90 13.52
C THR A 6 4.40 3.18 12.71
N ALA A 7 4.01 4.33 13.26
CA ALA A 7 4.08 5.62 12.56
C ALA A 7 5.50 5.98 12.09
N LEU A 8 6.51 5.71 12.92
CA LEU A 8 7.91 5.95 12.58
C LEU A 8 8.38 5.06 11.43
N VAL A 9 8.07 3.76 11.50
CA VAL A 9 8.39 2.80 10.42
C VAL A 9 7.74 3.24 9.12
N GLU A 10 6.45 3.61 9.17
CA GLU A 10 5.73 4.06 7.99
C GLU A 10 6.33 5.36 7.42
N LEU A 11 6.76 6.30 8.28
CA LEU A 11 7.40 7.55 7.88
C LEU A 11 8.75 7.30 7.17
N PHE A 12 9.60 6.44 7.74
CA PHE A 12 10.87 6.05 7.12
C PHE A 12 10.65 5.31 5.80
N GLY A 13 9.61 4.47 5.73
CA GLY A 13 9.14 3.85 4.49
C GLY A 13 8.78 4.89 3.43
N ALA A 14 7.99 5.90 3.79
CA ALA A 14 7.59 6.98 2.90
C ALA A 14 8.78 7.72 2.30
N PHE A 15 9.77 8.08 3.12
CA PHE A 15 11.00 8.73 2.65
C PHE A 15 11.83 7.81 1.74
N SER A 16 12.01 6.55 2.13
CA SER A 16 12.83 5.59 1.38
C SER A 16 12.24 5.32 -0.01
N PHE A 17 10.94 5.03 -0.06
CA PHE A 17 10.23 4.83 -1.32
C PHE A 17 10.07 6.14 -2.10
N GLY A 18 9.93 7.29 -1.45
CA GLY A 18 9.88 8.59 -2.12
C GLY A 18 11.17 8.92 -2.88
N ILE A 19 12.33 8.67 -2.27
CA ILE A 19 13.64 8.83 -2.93
C ILE A 19 13.74 7.86 -4.12
N LEU A 20 13.34 6.60 -3.94
CA LEU A 20 13.39 5.60 -5.00
C LEU A 20 12.45 5.93 -6.16
N ALA A 21 11.23 6.41 -5.87
CA ALA A 21 10.28 6.89 -6.88
C ALA A 21 10.90 8.05 -7.68
N TYR A 22 11.51 9.02 -6.99
CA TYR A 22 12.19 10.13 -7.65
C TYR A 22 13.30 9.64 -8.61
N ARG A 23 14.08 8.64 -8.21
CA ARG A 23 15.09 8.04 -9.09
C ARG A 23 14.48 7.40 -10.34
N PHE A 24 13.39 6.65 -10.22
CA PHE A 24 12.71 6.08 -11.39
C PHE A 24 12.12 7.16 -12.30
N TRP A 25 11.61 8.26 -11.74
CA TRP A 25 11.15 9.42 -12.50
C TRP A 25 12.28 10.09 -13.30
N GLN A 26 13.46 10.27 -12.70
CA GLN A 26 14.64 10.79 -13.41
C GLN A 26 15.01 9.89 -14.61
N VAL A 27 15.13 8.59 -14.38
CA VAL A 27 15.47 7.62 -15.44
C VAL A 27 14.39 7.57 -16.54
N PHE A 28 13.12 7.66 -16.15
CA PHE A 28 12.02 7.79 -17.10
C PHE A 28 12.16 9.05 -17.95
N ASN A 29 12.49 10.19 -17.36
CA ASN A 29 12.64 11.44 -18.09
C ASN A 29 13.81 11.44 -19.07
N GLU A 30 14.93 10.82 -18.69
CA GLU A 30 16.12 10.70 -19.52
C GLU A 30 15.90 9.73 -20.68
N ARG A 31 15.38 8.52 -20.40
CA ARG A 31 15.31 7.42 -21.38
C ARG A 31 13.99 7.34 -22.12
N LYS A 32 12.94 8.02 -21.63
CA LYS A 32 11.54 7.92 -22.10
C LYS A 32 11.03 6.48 -22.22
N SER A 33 11.62 5.56 -21.44
CA SER A 33 11.31 4.14 -21.49
C SER A 33 10.06 3.82 -20.65
N PHE A 34 9.31 2.82 -21.11
CA PHE A 34 8.08 2.39 -20.47
C PHE A 34 8.30 1.68 -19.12
N ILE A 35 9.39 0.93 -18.97
CA ILE A 35 9.69 0.17 -17.73
C ILE A 35 9.93 1.10 -16.52
N PRO A 36 10.84 2.10 -16.59
CA PRO A 36 11.01 3.05 -15.49
C PRO A 36 9.74 3.84 -15.15
N ARG A 37 8.88 4.09 -16.14
CA ARG A 37 7.59 4.75 -15.91
C ARG A 37 6.66 3.90 -15.03
N LEU A 38 6.55 2.60 -15.31
CA LEU A 38 5.75 1.69 -14.48
C LEU A 38 6.35 1.49 -13.09
N LEU A 39 7.68 1.38 -12.98
CA LEU A 39 8.35 1.32 -11.68
C LEU A 39 8.16 2.60 -10.87
N PHE A 40 8.15 3.77 -11.52
CA PHE A 40 7.79 5.03 -10.87
C PHE A 40 6.36 4.99 -10.32
N TYR A 41 5.37 4.54 -11.08
CA TYR A 41 4.00 4.43 -10.59
C TYR A 41 3.87 3.42 -9.45
N PHE A 42 4.50 2.26 -9.55
CA PHE A 42 4.54 1.26 -8.48
C PHE A 42 5.11 1.85 -7.18
N VAL A 43 6.36 2.33 -7.23
CA VAL A 43 7.07 2.82 -6.04
C VAL A 43 6.47 4.12 -5.52
N GLY A 44 6.02 5.01 -6.41
CA GLY A 44 5.36 6.25 -6.04
C GLY A 44 4.03 6.00 -5.31
N THR A 45 3.25 5.00 -5.75
CA THR A 45 2.02 4.60 -5.06
C THR A 45 2.31 4.02 -3.68
N LEU A 46 3.35 3.21 -3.53
CA LEU A 46 3.80 2.73 -2.21
C LEU A 46 4.28 3.89 -1.32
N ALA A 47 5.08 4.82 -1.84
CA ALA A 47 5.52 5.98 -1.08
C ALA A 47 4.33 6.80 -0.56
N PHE A 48 3.30 6.98 -1.40
CA PHE A 48 2.07 7.68 -1.02
C PHE A 48 1.26 6.92 0.03
N TYR A 49 1.17 5.59 -0.08
CA TYR A 49 0.61 4.72 0.95
C TYR A 49 1.29 4.95 2.31
N PHE A 50 2.61 4.77 2.37
CA PHE A 50 3.40 4.90 3.59
C PHE A 50 3.27 6.30 4.20
N PHE A 51 3.25 7.35 3.37
CA PHE A 51 3.03 8.72 3.83
C PHE A 51 1.64 8.91 4.44
N PHE A 52 0.60 8.43 3.76
CA PHE A 52 -0.77 8.57 4.20
C PHE A 52 -1.06 7.76 5.48
N ASP A 53 -0.55 6.53 5.56
CA ASP A 53 -0.70 5.66 6.73
C ASP A 53 0.05 6.25 7.95
N SER A 54 1.30 6.70 7.76
CA SER A 54 2.06 7.39 8.79
C SER A 54 1.32 8.64 9.31
N PHE A 55 0.78 9.45 8.39
CA PHE A 55 -0.01 10.63 8.74
C PHE A 55 -1.24 10.25 9.58
N LEU A 56 -2.03 9.27 9.14
CA LEU A 56 -3.21 8.85 9.91
C LEU A 56 -2.84 8.31 11.30
N ILE A 57 -1.78 7.53 11.42
CA ILE A 57 -1.36 6.99 12.72
C ILE A 57 -0.83 8.11 13.64
N LEU A 58 0.02 9.01 13.16
CA LEU A 58 0.61 10.08 14.00
C LEU A 58 -0.44 10.98 14.65
N PHE A 59 -1.48 11.30 13.89
CA PHE A 59 -2.51 12.24 14.30
C PHE A 59 -3.74 11.56 14.92
N PHE A 60 -4.09 10.35 14.48
CA PHE A 60 -5.36 9.70 14.82
C PHE A 60 -5.25 8.27 15.37
N ALA A 61 -4.07 7.82 15.85
CA ALA A 61 -3.90 6.49 16.45
C ALA A 61 -4.85 6.16 17.62
N GLY A 62 -5.41 7.17 18.30
CA GLY A 62 -6.42 6.95 19.35
C GLY A 62 -7.84 6.72 18.83
N ASN A 63 -8.08 6.89 17.53
CA ASN A 63 -9.39 6.80 16.91
C ASN A 63 -9.46 5.54 16.03
N SER A 64 -10.22 4.53 16.47
CA SER A 64 -10.37 3.26 15.78
C SER A 64 -10.97 3.42 14.36
N PHE A 65 -11.88 4.38 14.17
CA PHE A 65 -12.46 4.66 12.85
C PHE A 65 -11.42 5.22 11.88
N ALA A 66 -10.56 6.14 12.34
CA ALA A 66 -9.48 6.67 11.52
C ALA A 66 -8.47 5.59 11.13
N LEU A 67 -8.13 4.69 12.06
CA LEU A 67 -7.27 3.54 11.78
C LEU A 67 -7.93 2.53 10.83
N LYS A 68 -9.24 2.31 10.92
CA LYS A 68 -9.98 1.48 9.96
C LYS A 68 -9.92 2.09 8.55
N LEU A 69 -10.06 3.41 8.43
CA LEU A 69 -9.86 4.10 7.15
C LEU A 69 -8.43 3.92 6.63
N SER A 70 -7.44 3.99 7.52
CA SER A 70 -6.03 3.69 7.19
C SER A 70 -5.88 2.33 6.52
N VAL A 71 -6.49 1.29 7.07
CA VAL A 71 -6.48 -0.06 6.48
C VAL A 71 -7.15 -0.07 5.10
N ILE A 72 -8.30 0.57 4.95
CA ILE A 72 -9.04 0.61 3.68
C ILE A 72 -8.22 1.31 2.59
N TYR A 73 -7.68 2.49 2.88
CA TYR A 73 -6.81 3.21 1.95
C TYR A 73 -5.49 2.47 1.71
N GLY A 74 -4.97 1.80 2.73
CA GLY A 74 -3.80 0.95 2.65
C GLY A 74 -3.98 -0.15 1.62
N VAL A 75 -5.05 -0.93 1.74
CA VAL A 75 -5.41 -1.97 0.75
C VAL A 75 -5.55 -1.38 -0.63
N PHE A 76 -6.19 -0.21 -0.79
CA PHE A 76 -6.33 0.43 -2.09
C PHE A 76 -4.98 0.78 -2.73
N PHE A 77 -4.12 1.53 -2.04
CA PHE A 77 -2.84 1.96 -2.59
C PHE A 77 -1.90 0.78 -2.83
N GLN A 78 -1.81 -0.16 -1.89
CA GLN A 78 -0.99 -1.34 -2.08
C GLN A 78 -1.49 -2.18 -3.26
N SER A 79 -2.80 -2.40 -3.39
CA SER A 79 -3.35 -3.16 -4.53
C SER A 79 -3.11 -2.45 -5.86
N LEU A 80 -3.22 -1.12 -5.89
CA LEU A 80 -2.89 -0.33 -7.08
C LEU A 80 -1.39 -0.43 -7.43
N ALA A 81 -0.52 -0.40 -6.43
CA ALA A 81 0.91 -0.63 -6.62
C ALA A 81 1.17 -2.02 -7.23
N CYS A 82 0.61 -3.08 -6.64
CA CYS A 82 0.75 -4.44 -7.16
C CYS A 82 0.12 -4.62 -8.54
N ALA A 83 -0.93 -3.87 -8.89
CA ALA A 83 -1.50 -3.89 -10.24
C ALA A 83 -0.50 -3.36 -11.28
N PHE A 84 0.24 -2.28 -10.98
CA PHE A 84 1.34 -1.81 -11.84
C PHE A 84 2.46 -2.83 -11.96
N LEU A 85 2.80 -3.51 -10.85
CA LEU A 85 3.82 -4.54 -10.86
C LEU A 85 3.39 -5.77 -11.67
N ALA A 86 2.15 -6.21 -11.54
CA ALA A 86 1.59 -7.32 -12.32
C ALA A 86 1.53 -6.99 -13.82
N TYR A 87 1.14 -5.76 -14.17
CA TYR A 87 1.26 -5.27 -15.55
C TYR A 87 2.70 -5.43 -16.05
N LEU A 88 3.67 -4.91 -15.29
CA LEU A 88 5.08 -4.95 -15.68
C LEU A 88 5.59 -6.39 -15.84
N SER A 89 5.21 -7.28 -14.91
CA SER A 89 5.60 -8.69 -14.93
C SER A 89 5.09 -9.39 -16.18
N ILE A 90 3.81 -9.23 -16.54
CA ILE A 90 3.27 -9.83 -17.78
C ILE A 90 3.94 -9.22 -19.02
N TYR A 91 4.13 -7.90 -19.02
CA TYR A 91 4.78 -7.19 -20.12
C TYR A 91 6.20 -7.71 -20.41
N ILE A 92 6.96 -8.05 -19.36
CA ILE A 92 8.33 -8.58 -19.51
C ILE A 92 8.33 -10.08 -19.81
N LEU A 93 7.53 -10.87 -19.08
CA LEU A 93 7.62 -12.34 -19.10
C LEU A 93 6.88 -12.98 -20.27
N ASN A 94 5.75 -12.40 -20.71
CA ASN A 94 4.94 -12.98 -21.76
C ASN A 94 4.33 -11.91 -22.68
N PRO A 95 5.05 -11.49 -23.73
CA PRO A 95 4.59 -10.44 -24.64
C PRO A 95 3.37 -10.84 -25.47
N LYS A 96 2.94 -12.12 -25.45
CA LYS A 96 1.74 -12.58 -26.16
C LYS A 96 0.45 -12.27 -25.38
N ILE A 97 0.55 -12.08 -24.06
CA ILE A 97 -0.60 -11.77 -23.21
C ILE A 97 -0.70 -10.26 -23.04
N ASN A 98 -1.89 -9.70 -23.21
CA ASN A 98 -2.10 -8.27 -22.93
C ASN A 98 -1.86 -7.99 -21.44
N PRO A 99 -0.87 -7.16 -21.06
CA PRO A 99 -0.53 -6.91 -19.66
C PRO A 99 -1.65 -6.26 -18.84
N ILE A 100 -2.64 -5.64 -19.51
CA ILE A 100 -3.85 -5.10 -18.89
C ILE A 100 -4.58 -6.18 -18.09
N PHE A 101 -4.56 -7.44 -18.51
CA PHE A 101 -5.21 -8.52 -17.75
C PHE A 101 -4.59 -8.72 -16.37
N GLY A 102 -3.26 -8.61 -16.24
CA GLY A 102 -2.59 -8.69 -14.95
C GLY A 102 -2.93 -7.53 -14.05
N PHE A 103 -2.96 -6.31 -14.61
CA PHE A 103 -3.39 -5.12 -13.89
C PHE A 103 -4.82 -5.26 -13.37
N LEU A 104 -5.77 -5.58 -14.27
CA LEU A 104 -7.19 -5.68 -13.93
C LEU A 104 -7.45 -6.80 -12.91
N PHE A 105 -6.79 -7.94 -13.05
CA PHE A 105 -6.93 -9.05 -12.11
C PHE A 105 -6.59 -8.63 -10.69
N ILE A 106 -5.40 -8.03 -10.49
CA ILE A 106 -4.97 -7.55 -9.16
C ILE A 106 -5.85 -6.39 -8.66
N PHE A 107 -6.21 -5.47 -9.54
CA PHE A 107 -7.06 -4.32 -9.17
C PHE A 107 -8.47 -4.75 -8.72
N ILE A 108 -9.06 -5.75 -9.39
CA ILE A 108 -10.36 -6.31 -9.01
C ILE A 108 -10.26 -7.04 -7.66
N LEU A 109 -9.23 -7.85 -7.44
CA LEU A 109 -9.01 -8.51 -6.14
C LEU A 109 -8.85 -7.48 -5.01
N GLY A 110 -8.08 -6.42 -5.24
CA GLY A 110 -7.95 -5.30 -4.30
C GLY A 110 -9.28 -4.61 -4.02
N SER A 111 -10.10 -4.39 -5.05
CA SER A 111 -11.43 -3.80 -4.91
C SER A 111 -12.37 -4.68 -4.07
N ILE A 112 -12.30 -6.00 -4.25
CA ILE A 112 -13.04 -6.96 -3.41
C ILE A 112 -12.57 -6.89 -1.95
N ALA A 113 -11.26 -6.84 -1.72
CA ALA A 113 -10.69 -6.71 -0.38
C ALA A 113 -11.12 -5.41 0.32
N ILE A 114 -11.18 -4.29 -0.42
CA ILE A 114 -11.72 -3.00 0.07
C ILE A 114 -13.18 -3.14 0.49
N LEU A 115 -14.02 -3.75 -0.35
CA LEU A 115 -15.43 -3.95 -0.02
C LEU A 115 -15.60 -4.78 1.25
N ILE A 116 -14.84 -5.88 1.38
CA ILE A 116 -14.85 -6.71 2.59
C ILE A 116 -14.38 -5.87 3.80
N ALA A 117 -13.34 -5.06 3.68
CA ALA A 117 -12.87 -4.20 4.76
C ALA A 117 -13.91 -3.15 5.20
N ILE A 118 -14.68 -2.59 4.26
CA ILE A 118 -15.74 -1.62 4.58
C ILE A 118 -16.84 -2.30 5.41
N PHE A 119 -17.35 -3.45 4.94
CA PHE A 119 -18.50 -4.13 5.53
C PHE A 119 -18.16 -5.00 6.75
N THR A 120 -16.91 -5.40 6.92
CA THR A 120 -16.51 -6.21 8.07
C THR A 120 -16.29 -5.32 9.29
N PRO A 121 -16.94 -5.60 10.44
CA PRO A 121 -16.65 -4.90 11.69
C PRO A 121 -15.31 -5.38 12.25
N PHE A 122 -14.36 -4.47 12.42
CA PHE A 122 -13.11 -4.69 13.15
C PHE A 122 -12.65 -3.37 13.77
N PHE A 123 -11.88 -3.46 14.85
CA PHE A 123 -11.57 -2.31 15.70
C PHE A 123 -10.05 -2.19 15.92
N PRO A 124 -9.32 -1.61 14.95
CA PRO A 124 -7.91 -1.31 15.13
C PRO A 124 -7.73 -0.42 16.35
N SER A 125 -6.66 -0.67 17.10
CA SER A 125 -6.42 -0.01 18.38
C SER A 125 -4.93 0.20 18.59
N LEU A 126 -4.59 1.26 19.32
CA LEU A 126 -3.22 1.46 19.77
C LEU A 126 -2.98 0.63 21.03
N LYS A 127 -2.04 -0.30 20.98
CA LYS A 127 -1.59 -1.10 22.13
C LYS A 127 -0.22 -0.64 22.60
N SER A 128 -0.01 -0.67 23.91
CA SER A 128 1.31 -0.48 24.51
C SER A 128 1.94 -1.86 24.75
N ILE A 129 3.09 -2.12 24.14
CA ILE A 129 3.93 -3.30 24.39
C ILE A 129 5.14 -2.81 25.18
N GLY A 130 5.11 -2.99 26.51
CA GLY A 130 6.06 -2.35 27.40
C GLY A 130 5.92 -0.82 27.35
N GLN A 131 7.00 -0.12 27.01
CA GLN A 131 7.02 1.34 26.83
C GLN A 131 6.72 1.78 25.38
N ILE A 132 6.63 0.85 24.44
CA ILE A 132 6.47 1.15 23.01
C ILE A 132 5.00 1.09 22.64
N LYS A 133 4.53 2.10 21.90
CA LYS A 133 3.18 2.14 21.34
C LYS A 133 3.18 1.56 19.92
N VAL A 134 2.31 0.58 19.66
CA VAL A 134 2.18 -0.13 18.38
C VAL A 134 0.71 -0.21 17.99
N VAL A 135 0.41 -0.04 16.71
CA VAL A 135 -0.96 -0.23 16.20
C VAL A 135 -1.24 -1.73 16.11
N ASN A 136 -2.26 -2.19 16.81
CA ASN A 136 -2.86 -3.49 16.59
C ASN A 136 -4.00 -3.33 15.58
N TRP A 137 -3.80 -3.85 14.38
CA TRP A 137 -4.76 -3.71 13.29
C TRP A 137 -6.02 -4.55 13.47
N ASP A 138 -5.96 -5.61 14.28
CA ASP A 138 -7.09 -6.52 14.54
C ASP A 138 -7.76 -7.01 13.23
N LEU A 139 -6.93 -7.33 12.24
CA LEU A 139 -7.38 -7.63 10.87
C LEU A 139 -8.19 -8.94 10.82
N PRO A 140 -9.43 -8.89 10.31
CA PRO A 140 -10.21 -10.09 10.01
C PRO A 140 -9.48 -11.03 9.04
N LEU A 141 -9.60 -12.33 9.30
CA LEU A 141 -8.99 -13.38 8.48
C LEU A 141 -9.26 -13.25 6.97
N PRO A 142 -10.50 -12.94 6.50
CA PRO A 142 -10.76 -12.82 5.06
C PRO A 142 -9.95 -11.72 4.39
N ILE A 143 -9.72 -10.61 5.10
CA ILE A 143 -8.93 -9.47 4.60
C ILE A 143 -7.46 -9.87 4.57
N GLY A 144 -6.95 -10.49 5.63
CA GLY A 144 -5.57 -10.98 5.69
C GLY A 144 -5.23 -11.99 4.59
N LEU A 145 -6.14 -12.93 4.30
CA LEU A 145 -5.98 -13.90 3.22
C LEU A 145 -5.94 -13.23 1.84
N LEU A 146 -6.86 -12.30 1.57
CA LEU A 146 -6.85 -11.57 0.29
C LEU A 146 -5.60 -10.71 0.13
N GLN A 147 -5.17 -10.03 1.19
CA GLN A 147 -3.91 -9.29 1.17
C GLN A 147 -2.73 -10.22 0.83
N SER A 148 -2.64 -11.40 1.42
CA SER A 148 -1.57 -12.37 1.11
C SER A 148 -1.60 -12.96 -0.30
N LEU A 149 -2.73 -12.84 -1.01
CA LEU A 149 -2.84 -13.25 -2.42
C LEU A 149 -2.47 -12.12 -3.37
N ILE A 150 -2.56 -10.86 -2.92
CA ILE A 150 -2.30 -9.65 -3.71
C ILE A 150 -0.84 -9.21 -3.56
N PHE A 151 -0.26 -9.36 -2.36
CA PHE A 151 1.07 -8.90 -1.95
C PHE A 151 2.03 -10.07 -1.77
#